data_AF-A0A8J7JTU2-F1
#
_entry.id   AF-A0A8J7JTU2-F1
#
_cell.length_a   1.000
_cell.length_b   1.000
_cell.length_c   1.000
_cell.angle_alpha   90.00
_cell.angle_beta   90.00
_cell.angle_gamma   90.00
#
_symmetry.space_group_name_H-M   'P 1'
#
loop_
_entity.id
_entity.type
_entity.pdbx_description
1 polymer ?
#
loop_
_entity_poly.entity_id
_entity_poly.type
_entity_poly.pdbx_seq_one_letter_code
_entity_poly.pdbx_strand_id
1 'polypeptide(L)'
;MNTNQFEIKSLSAKAPANVQETSEGFLLRNNEDIKRQQGNIISRLIGGLILISFIAIFVFFFWWFFLLIAIASILFNKNFRNQVKNYLVAQFRLFPAEVLLSTYPLRLGEECNLTFRRRFKGNLKTKQPEQLTFKIACVERVEYKKGTDTEIEVHTIWESQPQFHSVPTDVDIFSFKTIFTVPNDLPPSFEGKNNQIRWIFLVEQNISGVFERINSSFVFIVDPVLVK
;
A
#
# COMPACT_ATOMS: atom_id res chain seq x y z
N MET A 1 -30.84 -67.23 -0.60
CA MET A 1 -31.53 -67.65 -1.84
C MET A 1 -32.86 -66.90 -1.87
N ASN A 2 -32.96 -65.87 -2.71
CA ASN A 2 -34.19 -65.12 -2.92
C ASN A 2 -34.34 -64.88 -4.42
N THR A 3 -35.45 -65.38 -4.95
CA THR A 3 -35.90 -65.33 -6.34
C THR A 3 -36.44 -63.93 -6.63
N ASN A 4 -35.65 -63.09 -7.30
CA ASN A 4 -36.13 -61.81 -7.82
C ASN A 4 -36.72 -62.01 -9.21
N GLN A 5 -38.04 -61.82 -9.30
CA GLN A 5 -38.82 -61.84 -10.52
C GLN A 5 -38.48 -60.62 -11.39
N PHE A 6 -38.21 -60.87 -12.67
CA PHE A 6 -38.07 -59.84 -13.70
C PHE A 6 -39.44 -59.29 -14.07
N GLU A 7 -39.73 -58.07 -13.64
CA GLU A 7 -40.91 -57.30 -14.06
C GLU A 7 -40.57 -56.58 -15.39
N ILE A 8 -41.09 -57.10 -16.51
CA ILE A 8 -41.02 -56.44 -17.81
C ILE A 8 -42.00 -55.26 -17.78
N LYS A 9 -41.51 -54.08 -17.39
CA LYS A 9 -42.24 -52.81 -17.59
C LYS A 9 -42.38 -52.57 -19.08
N SER A 10 -43.60 -52.78 -19.59
CA SER A 10 -43.98 -52.38 -20.94
C SER A 10 -43.77 -50.87 -21.08
N LEU A 11 -42.87 -50.49 -21.98
CA LEU A 11 -42.73 -49.13 -22.49
C LEU A 11 -44.02 -48.79 -23.24
N SER A 12 -45.00 -48.26 -22.51
CA SER A 12 -46.13 -47.57 -23.11
C SER A 12 -45.58 -46.38 -23.87
N ALA A 13 -45.53 -46.51 -25.20
CA ALA A 13 -45.21 -45.44 -26.11
C ALA A 13 -46.24 -44.33 -25.88
N LYS A 14 -45.86 -43.34 -25.07
CA LYS A 14 -46.66 -42.15 -24.83
C LYS A 14 -46.92 -41.51 -26.18
N ALA A 15 -48.18 -41.54 -26.62
CA ALA A 15 -48.59 -40.94 -27.88
C ALA A 15 -48.07 -39.49 -27.95
N PRO A 16 -47.59 -39.03 -29.11
CA PRO A 16 -47.08 -37.67 -29.26
C PRO A 16 -48.16 -36.70 -28.81
N ALA A 17 -47.80 -35.78 -27.91
CA ALA A 17 -48.70 -34.91 -27.14
C ALA A 17 -49.45 -33.84 -27.97
N ASN A 18 -49.72 -34.07 -29.24
CA ASN A 18 -50.23 -33.06 -30.17
C ASN A 18 -51.37 -33.58 -31.07
N VAL A 19 -52.17 -34.54 -30.60
CA VAL A 19 -53.38 -35.00 -31.28
C VAL A 19 -54.58 -34.72 -30.38
N GLN A 20 -55.38 -33.71 -30.71
CA GLN A 20 -56.70 -33.47 -30.14
C GLN A 20 -57.75 -34.10 -31.07
N GLU A 21 -58.60 -34.95 -30.51
CA GLU A 21 -59.64 -35.67 -31.24
C GLU A 21 -60.93 -34.84 -31.19
N THR A 22 -61.42 -34.43 -32.37
CA THR A 22 -62.70 -33.74 -32.55
C THR A 22 -63.62 -34.63 -33.39
N SER A 23 -64.94 -34.46 -33.23
CA SER A 23 -65.98 -35.31 -33.83
C SER A 23 -66.03 -35.35 -35.38
N GLU A 24 -65.17 -34.60 -36.08
CA GLU A 24 -65.09 -34.55 -37.55
C GLU A 24 -63.77 -35.12 -38.14
N GLY A 25 -62.97 -35.82 -37.33
CA GLY A 25 -61.72 -36.46 -37.78
C GLY A 25 -60.45 -35.64 -37.50
N PHE A 26 -59.29 -36.30 -37.64
CA PHE A 26 -57.98 -35.77 -37.26
C PHE A 26 -57.58 -34.56 -38.11
N LEU A 27 -57.80 -33.34 -37.61
CA LEU A 27 -57.23 -32.14 -38.21
C LEU A 27 -55.77 -32.01 -37.77
N LEU A 28 -54.86 -32.26 -38.71
CA LEU A 28 -53.46 -31.87 -38.58
C LEU A 28 -53.43 -30.36 -38.30
N ARG A 29 -53.07 -29.97 -37.07
CA ARG A 29 -52.86 -28.57 -36.70
C ARG A 29 -51.97 -27.94 -37.77
N ASN A 30 -52.51 -26.93 -38.46
CA ASN A 30 -51.91 -26.43 -39.69
C ASN A 30 -50.46 -25.99 -39.40
N ASN A 31 -49.48 -26.68 -39.98
CA ASN A 31 -48.05 -26.47 -39.70
C ASN A 31 -47.62 -25.01 -39.96
N GLU A 32 -48.41 -24.26 -40.72
CA GLU A 32 -48.20 -22.84 -41.00
C GLU A 32 -48.36 -21.94 -39.76
N ASP A 33 -49.30 -22.23 -38.86
CA ASP A 33 -49.51 -21.40 -37.66
C ASP A 33 -48.39 -21.60 -36.64
N ILE A 34 -47.89 -22.84 -36.51
CA ILE A 34 -46.73 -23.15 -35.67
C ILE A 34 -45.49 -22.44 -36.21
N LYS A 35 -45.29 -22.43 -37.54
CA LYS A 35 -44.17 -21.72 -38.18
C LYS A 35 -44.26 -20.20 -38.00
N ARG A 36 -45.46 -19.61 -38.12
CA ARG A 36 -45.67 -18.17 -37.87
C ARG A 36 -45.42 -17.80 -36.40
N GLN A 37 -45.91 -18.61 -35.48
CA GLN A 37 -45.71 -18.38 -34.04
C GLN A 37 -44.23 -18.55 -33.65
N GLN A 38 -43.55 -19.56 -34.19
CA GLN A 38 -42.10 -19.74 -34.01
C GLN A 38 -41.29 -18.57 -34.59
N GLY A 39 -41.63 -18.09 -35.79
CA GLY A 39 -40.97 -16.93 -36.41
C GLY A 39 -41.08 -15.65 -35.56
N ASN A 40 -42.26 -15.40 -34.96
CA ASN A 40 -42.48 -14.25 -34.08
C ASN A 40 -41.75 -14.36 -32.75
N ILE A 41 -41.58 -15.56 -32.20
CA ILE A 41 -40.80 -15.79 -30.97
C ILE A 41 -39.31 -15.59 -31.25
N ILE A 42 -38.80 -16.15 -32.35
CA ILE A 42 -37.39 -16.05 -32.74
C ILE A 42 -37.01 -14.58 -33.03
N SER A 43 -37.84 -13.84 -33.76
CA SER A 43 -37.56 -12.43 -34.06
C SER A 43 -37.52 -11.55 -32.79
N ARG A 44 -38.40 -11.81 -31.82
CA ARG A 44 -38.39 -11.12 -30.51
C ARG A 44 -37.15 -11.48 -29.68
N LEU A 45 -36.73 -12.75 -29.68
CA LEU A 45 -35.52 -13.17 -28.97
C LEU A 45 -34.26 -12.54 -29.56
N ILE A 46 -34.15 -12.51 -30.90
CA ILE A 46 -33.04 -11.85 -31.59
C ILE A 46 -33.03 -10.35 -31.28
N GLY A 47 -34.20 -9.68 -31.36
CA GLY A 47 -34.33 -8.27 -30.99
C GLY A 47 -33.93 -7.98 -29.54
N GLY A 48 -34.33 -8.84 -28.61
CA GLY A 48 -33.96 -8.74 -27.20
C GLY A 48 -32.45 -8.89 -26.95
N LEU A 49 -31.80 -9.85 -27.60
CA LEU A 49 -30.35 -10.05 -27.50
C LEU A 49 -29.57 -8.86 -28.07
N ILE A 50 -30.02 -8.30 -29.20
CA ILE A 50 -29.43 -7.10 -29.80
C ILE A 50 -29.54 -5.93 -28.82
N LEU A 51 -30.73 -5.71 -28.23
CA LEU A 51 -30.94 -4.62 -27.26
C LEU A 51 -30.05 -4.76 -26.01
N ILE A 52 -29.94 -5.97 -25.45
CA ILE A 52 -29.07 -6.24 -24.29
C ILE A 52 -27.60 -5.97 -24.64
N SER A 53 -27.16 -6.38 -25.82
CA SER A 53 -25.80 -6.12 -26.30
C SER A 53 -25.51 -4.62 -26.40
N PHE A 54 -26.44 -3.86 -26.99
CA PHE A 54 -26.31 -2.40 -27.07
C PHE A 54 -26.24 -1.73 -25.69
N ILE A 55 -27.07 -2.17 -24.73
CA ILE A 55 -27.04 -1.65 -23.35
C ILE A 55 -25.69 -1.98 -22.68
N ALA A 56 -25.18 -3.20 -22.82
CA ALA A 56 -23.89 -3.59 -22.25
C ALA A 56 -22.73 -2.76 -22.82
N ILE A 57 -22.73 -2.55 -24.15
CA ILE A 57 -21.74 -1.72 -24.84
C ILE A 57 -21.84 -0.26 -24.34
N PHE A 58 -23.05 0.27 -24.21
CA PHE A 58 -23.27 1.62 -23.72
C PHE A 58 -22.76 1.81 -22.29
N VAL A 59 -23.09 0.88 -21.38
CA VAL A 59 -22.62 0.92 -19.98
C VAL A 59 -21.08 0.84 -19.92
N PHE A 60 -20.46 -0.01 -20.74
CA PHE A 60 -19.01 -0.11 -20.82
C PHE A 60 -18.35 1.21 -21.25
N PHE A 61 -18.83 1.82 -22.34
CA PHE A 61 -18.30 3.11 -22.80
C PHE A 61 -18.59 4.25 -21.84
N PHE A 62 -19.76 4.24 -21.19
CA PHE A 62 -20.12 5.24 -20.17
C PHE A 62 -19.14 5.20 -19.00
N TRP A 63 -18.85 4.02 -18.44
CA TRP A 63 -17.85 3.88 -17.38
C TRP A 63 -16.45 4.32 -17.81
N TRP A 64 -16.05 3.97 -19.03
CA TRP A 64 -14.76 4.39 -19.58
C TRP A 64 -14.65 5.91 -19.70
N PHE A 65 -15.74 6.58 -20.12
CA PHE A 65 -15.81 8.04 -20.21
C PHE A 65 -15.62 8.73 -18.85
N PHE A 66 -16.29 8.25 -17.79
CA PHE A 66 -16.09 8.80 -16.44
C PHE A 66 -14.68 8.55 -15.90
N LEU A 67 -14.10 7.38 -16.18
CA LEU A 67 -12.71 7.09 -15.82
C LEU A 67 -11.74 8.08 -16.49
N LEU A 68 -11.94 8.37 -17.78
CA LEU A 68 -11.13 9.35 -18.50
C LEU A 68 -11.29 10.77 -17.93
N ILE A 69 -12.51 11.18 -17.57
CA ILE A 69 -12.76 12.47 -16.90
C ILE A 69 -12.07 12.53 -15.54
N ALA A 70 -12.11 11.45 -14.76
CA ALA A 70 -11.46 11.39 -13.46
C ALA A 70 -9.93 11.51 -13.60
N ILE A 71 -9.33 10.76 -14.53
CA ILE A 71 -7.90 10.85 -14.84
C ILE A 71 -7.54 12.25 -15.33
N ALA A 72 -8.32 12.83 -16.24
CA ALA A 72 -8.11 14.19 -16.72
C ALA A 72 -8.21 15.19 -15.56
N SER A 73 -9.19 15.06 -14.68
CA SER A 73 -9.37 15.94 -13.52
C SER A 73 -8.15 15.88 -12.59
N ILE A 74 -7.60 14.69 -12.33
CA ILE A 74 -6.37 14.51 -11.54
C ILE A 74 -5.17 15.16 -12.25
N LEU A 75 -5.02 14.95 -13.55
CA LEU A 75 -3.93 15.52 -14.35
C LEU A 75 -4.02 17.04 -14.48
N PHE A 76 -5.22 17.60 -14.61
CA PHE A 76 -5.44 19.04 -14.76
C PHE A 76 -5.44 19.77 -13.42
N ASN A 77 -5.70 19.06 -12.31
CA ASN A 77 -5.60 19.63 -10.98
C ASN A 77 -4.16 20.11 -10.71
N LYS A 78 -3.99 21.44 -10.73
CA LYS A 78 -2.70 22.09 -10.50
C LYS A 78 -2.14 21.75 -9.13
N ASN A 79 -3.00 21.57 -8.13
CA ASN A 79 -2.57 21.25 -6.77
C ASN A 79 -1.98 19.84 -6.73
N PHE A 80 -2.63 18.86 -7.37
CA PHE A 80 -2.12 17.49 -7.45
C PHE A 80 -0.79 17.43 -8.21
N ARG A 81 -0.69 18.10 -9.36
CA ARG A 81 0.59 18.18 -10.11
C ARG A 81 1.70 18.82 -9.28
N ASN A 82 1.40 19.88 -8.54
CA ASN A 82 2.37 20.53 -7.68
C ASN A 82 2.79 19.61 -6.53
N GLN A 83 1.85 18.90 -5.90
CA GLN A 83 2.16 17.91 -4.87
C GLN A 83 3.06 16.78 -5.40
N VAL A 84 2.69 16.15 -6.52
CA VAL A 84 3.49 15.09 -7.15
C VAL A 84 4.86 15.61 -7.54
N LYS A 85 4.94 16.80 -8.16
CA LYS A 85 6.21 17.43 -8.50
C LYS A 85 7.06 17.65 -7.26
N ASN A 86 6.50 18.20 -6.19
CA ASN A 86 7.23 18.49 -4.95
C ASN A 86 7.72 17.20 -4.27
N TYR A 87 6.89 16.16 -4.25
CA TYR A 87 7.24 14.84 -3.72
C TYR A 87 8.38 14.18 -4.53
N LEU A 88 8.23 14.09 -5.86
CA LEU A 88 9.27 13.55 -6.73
C LEU A 88 10.55 14.37 -6.63
N VAL A 89 10.42 15.69 -6.57
CA VAL A 89 11.55 16.59 -6.37
C VAL A 89 12.24 16.32 -5.03
N ALA A 90 11.52 16.11 -3.93
CA ALA A 90 12.12 15.74 -2.64
C ALA A 90 12.91 14.43 -2.74
N GLN A 91 12.29 13.40 -3.35
CA GLN A 91 12.87 12.07 -3.48
C GLN A 91 14.09 12.03 -4.40
N PHE A 92 14.11 12.84 -5.46
CA PHE A 92 15.24 12.90 -6.40
C PHE A 92 16.29 13.95 -6.05
N ARG A 93 16.04 14.87 -5.09
CA ARG A 93 16.98 15.94 -4.72
C ARG A 93 18.02 15.55 -3.68
N LEU A 94 17.82 14.47 -2.93
CA LEU A 94 18.70 14.15 -1.79
C LEU A 94 19.41 12.84 -2.00
N PHE A 95 20.71 12.82 -1.71
CA PHE A 95 21.41 11.57 -1.48
C PHE A 95 21.08 11.04 -0.07
N PRO A 96 21.26 9.72 0.15
CA PRO A 96 21.23 9.16 1.50
C PRO A 96 22.11 9.97 2.44
N ALA A 97 21.61 10.24 3.64
CA ALA A 97 22.42 10.87 4.66
C ALA A 97 23.40 9.86 5.27
N GLU A 98 24.52 10.39 5.74
CA GLU A 98 25.60 9.66 6.39
C GLU A 98 25.75 10.19 7.82
N VAL A 99 25.97 9.30 8.79
CA VAL A 99 26.33 9.65 10.16
C VAL A 99 27.66 9.00 10.49
N LEU A 100 28.57 9.81 11.00
CA LEU A 100 29.91 9.41 11.42
C LEU A 100 30.01 9.65 12.92
N LEU A 101 30.37 8.62 13.67
CA LEU A 101 30.62 8.69 15.11
C LEU A 101 32.13 8.69 15.32
N SER A 102 32.64 9.50 16.26
CA SER A 102 34.09 9.53 16.55
C SER A 102 34.61 8.21 17.13
N THR A 103 33.76 7.49 17.86
CA THR A 103 34.05 6.17 18.43
C THR A 103 32.90 5.24 18.07
N TYR A 104 33.18 3.95 17.90
CA TYR A 104 32.16 2.92 17.72
C TYR A 104 32.69 1.54 18.14
N PRO A 105 31.92 0.72 18.88
CA PRO A 105 30.64 1.05 19.55
C PRO A 105 30.83 2.12 20.64
N LEU A 106 29.73 2.73 21.09
CA LEU A 106 29.75 3.73 22.16
C LEU A 106 29.59 3.08 23.53
N ARG A 107 30.02 3.73 24.60
CA ARG A 107 29.77 3.26 25.97
C ARG A 107 28.82 4.19 26.71
N LEU A 108 28.14 3.67 27.72
CA LEU A 108 27.37 4.51 28.65
C LEU A 108 28.30 5.53 29.31
N GLY A 109 27.86 6.79 29.37
CA GLY A 109 28.61 7.91 29.92
C GLY A 109 29.65 8.51 28.97
N GLU A 110 29.89 7.90 27.82
CA GLU A 110 30.87 8.39 26.85
C GLU A 110 30.32 9.60 26.10
N GLU A 111 31.18 10.60 25.90
CA GLU A 111 30.96 11.72 25.00
C GLU A 111 31.40 11.33 23.58
N CYS A 112 30.53 11.51 22.60
CA CYS A 112 30.77 11.17 21.20
C CYS A 112 30.57 12.40 20.31
N ASN A 113 31.54 12.64 19.42
CA ASN A 113 31.38 13.60 18.34
C ASN A 113 30.62 12.93 17.20
N LEU A 114 29.39 13.40 16.97
CA LEU A 114 28.54 12.98 15.87
C LEU A 114 28.67 13.97 14.72
N THR A 115 29.03 13.47 13.53
CA THR A 115 29.01 14.24 12.30
C THR A 115 27.92 13.71 11.39
N PHE A 116 26.91 14.51 11.11
CA PHE A 116 25.93 14.23 10.08
C PHE A 116 26.38 14.87 8.77
N ARG A 117 26.17 14.17 7.66
CA ARG A 117 26.47 14.66 6.33
C ARG A 117 25.37 14.26 5.36
N ARG A 118 24.94 15.20 4.52
CA ARG A 118 23.99 14.94 3.43
C ARG A 118 24.43 15.70 2.18
N ARG A 119 24.36 15.03 1.03
CA ARG A 119 24.63 15.65 -0.27
C ARG A 119 23.33 15.99 -0.97
N PHE A 120 23.30 17.12 -1.66
CA PHE A 120 22.20 17.54 -2.51
C PHE A 120 22.49 17.17 -3.97
N LYS A 121 21.46 16.82 -4.73
CA LYS A 121 21.56 16.39 -6.14
C LYS A 121 21.29 17.58 -7.08
N GLY A 122 22.26 17.88 -7.94
CA GLY A 122 22.19 18.91 -8.98
C GLY A 122 22.49 20.33 -8.49
N ASN A 123 22.46 21.32 -9.39
CA ASN A 123 22.67 22.76 -9.09
C ASN A 123 21.52 23.40 -8.28
N LEU A 124 20.72 22.58 -7.59
CA LEU A 124 19.54 23.00 -6.83
C LEU A 124 19.97 23.38 -5.43
N LYS A 125 20.72 24.47 -5.40
CA LYS A 125 21.06 25.22 -4.22
C LYS A 125 19.79 25.57 -3.44
N THR A 126 19.79 25.27 -2.14
CA THR A 126 18.72 25.64 -1.21
C THR A 126 18.58 27.16 -1.23
N LYS A 127 17.46 27.68 -1.76
CA LYS A 127 17.21 29.13 -1.90
C LYS A 127 16.81 29.81 -0.59
N GLN A 128 16.41 29.01 0.40
CA GLN A 128 15.96 29.45 1.70
C GLN A 128 16.67 28.61 2.77
N PRO A 129 16.95 29.19 3.94
CA PRO A 129 17.50 28.44 5.06
C PRO A 129 16.49 27.36 5.48
N GLU A 130 16.92 26.11 5.43
CA GLU A 130 16.12 24.99 5.92
C GLU A 130 16.43 24.73 7.39
N GLN A 131 15.48 24.11 8.09
CA GLN A 131 15.68 23.73 9.49
C GLN A 131 15.85 22.21 9.57
N LEU A 132 16.87 21.81 10.32
CA LEU A 132 17.12 20.44 10.69
C LEU A 132 16.90 20.28 12.19
N THR A 133 16.10 19.31 12.55
CA THR A 133 15.89 18.89 13.94
C THR A 133 16.54 17.54 14.11
N PHE A 134 17.31 17.33 15.17
CA PHE A 134 17.79 16.01 15.50
C PHE A 134 17.53 15.65 16.96
N LYS A 135 17.43 14.34 17.18
CA LYS A 135 17.20 13.73 18.48
C LYS A 135 17.91 12.39 18.55
N ILE A 136 18.18 11.94 19.76
CA ILE A 136 18.62 10.57 20.03
C ILE A 136 17.52 9.91 20.85
N ALA A 137 17.17 8.68 20.49
CA ALA A 137 16.19 7.89 21.21
C ALA A 137 16.78 6.52 21.59
N CYS A 138 16.47 6.08 22.80
CA CYS A 138 16.64 4.70 23.22
C CYS A 138 15.26 4.04 23.20
N VAL A 139 15.10 2.99 22.39
CA VAL A 139 13.83 2.31 22.18
C VAL A 139 13.93 0.83 22.53
N GLU A 140 12.91 0.32 23.19
CA GLU A 140 12.69 -1.10 23.43
C GLU A 140 11.69 -1.64 22.41
N ARG A 141 12.00 -2.75 21.77
CA ARG A 141 11.06 -3.51 20.93
C ARG A 141 10.83 -4.86 21.60
N VAL A 142 9.59 -5.12 22.01
CA VAL A 142 9.17 -6.38 22.62
C VAL A 142 8.26 -7.13 21.65
N GLU A 143 8.47 -8.44 21.53
CA GLU A 143 7.66 -9.33 20.72
C GLU A 143 7.08 -10.44 21.60
N TYR A 144 5.75 -10.58 21.64
CA TYR A 144 5.07 -11.56 22.47
C TYR A 144 3.87 -12.18 21.74
N LYS A 145 3.37 -13.31 22.25
CA LYS A 145 2.18 -13.98 21.70
C LYS A 145 0.92 -13.62 22.46
N LYS A 146 -0.15 -13.32 21.73
CA LYS A 146 -1.50 -13.12 22.26
C LYS A 146 -2.45 -14.11 21.60
N GLY A 147 -2.72 -15.21 22.30
CA GLY A 147 -3.35 -16.38 21.70
C GLY A 147 -2.44 -17.02 20.65
N THR A 148 -2.89 -17.06 19.39
CA THR A 148 -2.12 -17.58 18.25
C THR A 148 -1.30 -16.51 17.54
N ASP A 149 -1.56 -15.23 17.80
CA ASP A 149 -1.01 -14.12 17.05
C ASP A 149 0.25 -13.57 17.72
N THR A 150 1.17 -13.03 16.93
CA THR A 150 2.39 -12.36 17.42
C THR A 150 2.16 -10.86 17.38
N GLU A 151 2.30 -10.20 18.54
CA GLU A 151 2.23 -8.75 18.68
C GLU A 151 3.64 -8.18 18.91
N ILE A 152 3.88 -6.98 18.37
CA ILE A 152 5.13 -6.24 18.52
C ILE A 152 4.78 -4.89 19.14
N GLU A 153 5.39 -4.58 20.27
CA GLU A 153 5.31 -3.28 20.91
C GLU A 153 6.66 -2.57 20.85
N VAL A 154 6.64 -1.26 20.66
CA VAL A 154 7.83 -0.41 20.66
C VAL A 154 7.64 0.71 21.68
N HIS A 155 8.49 0.74 22.71
CA HIS A 155 8.46 1.71 23.79
C HIS A 155 9.68 2.62 23.68
N THR A 156 9.47 3.94 23.77
CA THR A 156 10.58 4.89 23.88
C THR A 156 10.99 4.99 25.34
N ILE A 157 12.14 4.41 25.69
CA ILE A 157 12.69 4.43 27.05
C ILE A 157 13.18 5.84 27.38
N TRP A 158 13.82 6.49 26.41
CA TRP A 158 14.38 7.81 26.56
C TRP A 158 14.49 8.53 25.21
N GLU A 159 14.32 9.85 25.22
CA GLU A 159 14.53 10.71 24.07
C GLU A 159 15.27 11.98 24.52
N SER A 160 16.30 12.38 23.77
CA SER A 160 17.00 13.64 24.00
C SER A 160 16.11 14.83 23.66
N GLN A 161 16.42 15.99 24.24
CA GLN A 161 15.81 17.24 23.78
C GLN A 161 16.13 17.48 22.30
N PRO A 162 15.16 18.00 21.51
CA PRO A 162 15.40 18.34 20.12
C PRO A 162 16.42 19.46 20.01
N GLN A 163 17.39 19.24 19.15
CA GLN A 163 18.38 20.25 18.80
C GLN A 163 18.12 20.72 17.37
N PHE A 164 18.18 22.03 17.17
CA PHE A 164 17.82 22.67 15.91
C PHE A 164 19.06 23.28 15.25
N HIS A 165 19.22 23.01 13.96
CA HIS A 165 20.28 23.57 13.14
C HIS A 165 19.72 24.17 11.85
N SER A 166 20.32 25.28 11.41
CA SER A 166 20.07 25.81 10.08
C SER A 166 20.92 25.06 9.06
N VAL A 167 20.31 24.68 7.95
CA VAL A 167 21.02 24.19 6.78
C VAL A 167 21.41 25.41 5.94
N PRO A 168 22.70 25.59 5.62
CA PRO A 168 23.16 26.68 4.77
C PRO A 168 22.47 26.66 3.40
N THR A 169 22.27 27.84 2.84
CA THR A 169 21.89 28.00 1.43
C THR A 169 23.10 27.75 0.52
N ASP A 170 22.85 27.40 -0.73
CA ASP A 170 23.89 27.34 -1.77
C ASP A 170 25.04 26.32 -1.59
N VAL A 171 24.84 25.27 -0.78
CA VAL A 171 25.84 24.20 -0.57
C VAL A 171 25.48 22.89 -1.28
N ASP A 172 26.47 22.22 -1.87
CA ASP A 172 26.30 20.89 -2.47
C ASP A 172 26.31 19.77 -1.41
N ILE A 173 27.00 20.03 -0.29
CA ILE A 173 27.15 19.12 0.83
C ILE A 173 26.92 19.90 2.10
N PHE A 174 25.93 19.47 2.87
CA PHE A 174 25.73 19.94 4.22
C PHE A 174 26.38 18.97 5.20
N SER A 175 27.12 19.50 6.16
CA SER A 175 27.64 18.74 7.27
C SER A 175 27.53 19.56 8.55
N PHE A 176 27.06 18.92 9.62
CA PHE A 176 27.10 19.49 10.95
C PHE A 176 27.75 18.51 11.92
N LYS A 177 28.39 19.09 12.94
CA LYS A 177 29.01 18.35 14.04
C LYS A 177 28.29 18.72 15.31
N THR A 178 27.95 17.72 16.11
CA THR A 178 27.42 17.91 17.45
C THR A 178 28.10 16.94 18.40
N ILE A 179 28.05 17.27 19.67
CA ILE A 179 28.58 16.45 20.75
C ILE A 179 27.37 15.92 21.52
N PHE A 180 27.36 14.63 21.78
CA PHE A 180 26.35 14.04 22.65
C PHE A 180 27.01 13.10 23.66
N THR A 181 26.41 13.02 24.84
CA THR A 181 26.82 12.08 25.89
C THR A 181 25.74 11.02 26.02
N VAL A 182 26.13 9.75 25.98
CA VAL A 182 25.20 8.65 26.27
C VAL A 182 24.91 8.66 27.78
N PRO A 183 23.65 8.78 28.24
CA PRO A 183 23.37 8.77 29.67
C PRO A 183 23.79 7.47 30.35
N ASN A 184 24.37 7.57 31.55
CA ASN A 184 24.93 6.44 32.30
C ASN A 184 23.87 5.51 32.91
N ASP A 185 22.67 6.03 33.13
CA ASP A 185 21.54 5.38 33.79
C ASP A 185 20.61 4.64 32.82
N LEU A 186 20.90 4.69 31.51
CA LEU A 186 20.10 4.06 30.48
C LEU A 186 20.66 2.67 30.09
N PRO A 187 19.80 1.78 29.56
CA PRO A 187 20.26 0.45 29.17
C PRO A 187 21.18 0.49 27.95
N PRO A 188 22.19 -0.40 27.89
CA PRO A 188 22.98 -0.59 26.68
C PRO A 188 22.13 -1.23 25.58
N SER A 189 22.67 -1.25 24.35
CA SER A 189 22.09 -2.03 23.27
C SER A 189 22.02 -3.51 23.65
N PHE A 190 20.89 -4.13 23.32
CA PHE A 190 20.63 -5.53 23.62
C PHE A 190 19.82 -6.16 22.50
N GLU A 191 20.17 -7.39 22.10
CA GLU A 191 19.40 -8.16 21.11
C GLU A 191 19.17 -9.58 21.64
N GLY A 192 17.94 -9.81 22.11
CA GLY A 192 17.44 -11.11 22.52
C GLY A 192 16.41 -11.65 21.54
N LYS A 193 15.90 -12.85 21.81
CA LYS A 193 14.91 -13.53 20.94
C LYS A 193 13.59 -12.75 20.80
N ASN A 194 13.10 -12.20 21.90
CA ASN A 194 11.78 -11.56 22.01
C ASN A 194 11.86 -10.10 22.50
N ASN A 195 13.07 -9.59 22.75
CA ASN A 195 13.28 -8.22 23.23
C ASN A 195 14.55 -7.65 22.61
N GLN A 196 14.52 -6.37 22.27
CA GLN A 196 15.63 -5.64 21.70
C GLN A 196 15.66 -4.20 22.19
N ILE A 197 16.83 -3.72 22.59
CA ILE A 197 17.08 -2.32 22.92
C ILE A 197 17.96 -1.72 21.82
N ARG A 198 17.45 -0.68 21.14
CA ARG A 198 18.17 0.03 20.06
C ARG A 198 18.35 1.49 20.41
N TRP A 199 19.51 2.00 20.07
CA TRP A 199 19.79 3.43 20.08
C TRP A 199 19.69 3.99 18.67
N ILE A 200 18.93 5.07 18.52
CA ILE A 200 18.57 5.63 17.22
C ILE A 200 18.88 7.12 17.22
N PHE A 201 19.66 7.56 16.25
CA PHE A 201 19.79 8.97 15.89
C PHE A 201 18.74 9.32 14.84
N LEU A 202 17.84 10.23 15.20
CA LEU A 202 16.72 10.69 14.39
C LEU A 202 17.04 12.08 13.85
N VAL A 203 16.88 12.26 12.55
CA VAL A 203 17.05 13.54 11.85
C VAL A 203 15.79 13.83 11.06
N GLU A 204 15.24 15.01 11.28
CA GLU A 204 14.10 15.56 10.56
C GLU A 204 14.54 16.82 9.82
N GLN A 205 14.30 16.87 8.52
CA GLN A 205 14.65 18.01 7.68
C GLN A 205 13.39 18.61 7.05
N ASN A 206 13.21 19.92 7.24
CA ASN A 206 12.15 20.68 6.59
C ASN A 206 12.69 21.36 5.32
N ILE A 207 12.31 20.85 4.15
CA ILE A 207 12.77 21.35 2.86
C ILE A 207 11.74 22.29 2.25
N SER A 208 12.16 23.51 1.91
CA SER A 208 11.27 24.49 1.29
C SER A 208 10.65 23.96 -0.01
N GLY A 209 9.32 23.97 -0.06
CA GLY A 209 8.55 23.47 -1.20
C GLY A 209 8.23 21.98 -1.15
N VAL A 210 8.66 21.25 -0.11
CA VAL A 210 8.20 19.89 0.19
C VAL A 210 7.22 19.96 1.35
N PHE A 211 6.02 19.41 1.17
CA PHE A 211 4.99 19.44 2.22
C PHE A 211 5.28 18.46 3.35
N GLU A 212 6.04 17.40 3.08
CA GLU A 212 6.42 16.39 4.06
C GLU A 212 7.81 16.66 4.62
N ARG A 213 7.94 16.48 5.93
CA ARG A 213 9.24 16.46 6.62
C ARG A 213 9.99 15.19 6.24
N ILE A 214 11.26 15.33 5.91
CA ILE A 214 12.10 14.21 5.50
C ILE A 214 12.77 13.65 6.74
N ASN A 215 12.40 12.43 7.09
CA ASN A 215 12.93 11.75 8.26
C ASN A 215 14.08 10.82 7.86
N SER A 216 15.07 10.71 8.73
CA SER A 216 16.19 9.77 8.59
C SER A 216 16.55 9.23 9.96
N SER A 217 16.75 7.92 10.03
CA SER A 217 17.07 7.22 11.27
C SER A 217 18.34 6.39 11.08
N PHE A 218 19.20 6.44 12.09
CA PHE A 218 20.47 5.73 12.10
C PHE A 218 20.59 4.97 13.41
N VAL A 219 20.71 3.65 13.34
CA VAL A 219 20.88 2.79 14.51
C VAL A 219 22.37 2.74 14.85
N PHE A 220 22.70 2.86 16.13
CA PHE A 220 24.05 2.64 16.65
C PHE A 220 24.03 1.73 17.88
N ILE A 221 25.19 1.19 18.22
CA ILE A 221 25.37 0.24 19.34
C ILE A 221 25.99 0.97 20.52
N VAL A 222 25.41 0.73 21.70
CA VAL A 222 25.92 1.15 23.00
C VAL A 222 26.29 -0.09 23.81
N ASP A 223 27.56 -0.23 24.17
CA ASP A 223 28.08 -1.33 24.97
C ASP A 223 27.80 -1.15 26.47
N PRO A 224 27.64 -2.25 27.23
CA PRO A 224 27.58 -2.21 28.68
C PRO A 224 28.90 -1.74 29.28
N VAL A 225 28.82 -1.04 30.41
CA VAL A 225 30.01 -0.73 31.22
C VAL A 225 30.33 -1.95 32.08
N LEU A 226 31.52 -2.52 31.88
CA LEU A 226 32.04 -3.57 32.77
C LEU A 226 32.50 -2.89 34.07
N VAL A 227 31.72 -3.06 35.14
CA VAL A 227 32.18 -2.70 36.50
C VAL A 227 33.38 -3.60 36.81
N LYS A 228 34.54 -2.98 37.02
CA LYS A 228 35.76 -3.67 37.47
C LYS A 228 35.78 -3.81 38.98
#